data_AF-A0A817HP28-F1
#
_entry.id   AF-A0A817HP28-F1
#
_cell.length_a   1.000
_cell.length_b   1.000
_cell.length_c   1.000
_cell.angle_alpha   90.00
_cell.angle_beta   90.00
_cell.angle_gamma   90.00
#
_symmetry.space_group_name_H-M   'P 1'
#
loop_
_entity.id
_entity.type
_entity.pdbx_description
1 polymer ?
#
loop_
_entity_poly.entity_id
_entity_poly.type
_entity_poly.pdbx_seq_one_letter_code
_entity_poly.pdbx_strand_id
1 'polypeptide(L)'
;MWLVGKGRLKIKVEQCRDDTPEAIIELIRQCTEFDREQRPNFSPEIDDTLSKFEFIFPRLQRSQSEPCLIRNPQDDLLGLSMNFGVPKTPLSNHRRFNAEVT
;
A
#
# COMPACT_ATOMS: atom_id res chain seq x y z
N MET A 1 4.05 4.99 29.59
CA MET A 1 4.45 3.70 28.97
C MET A 1 5.42 2.98 29.91
N TRP A 2 5.14 1.76 30.40
CA TRP A 2 6.01 1.06 31.37
C TRP A 2 6.68 -0.22 30.83
N LEU A 3 5.97 -1.06 30.07
CA LEU A 3 6.50 -2.34 29.57
C LEU A 3 7.39 -2.16 28.32
N VAL A 4 6.91 -1.42 27.33
CA VAL A 4 7.62 -1.18 26.05
C VAL A 4 8.87 -0.32 26.28
N GLY A 5 8.76 0.76 27.07
CA GLY A 5 9.91 1.62 27.40
C GLY A 5 11.00 0.95 28.23
N LYS A 6 10.69 -0.18 28.89
CA LYS A 6 11.67 -1.01 29.62
C LYS A 6 12.18 -2.20 28.80
N GLY A 7 11.81 -2.32 27.52
CA GLY A 7 12.21 -3.44 26.67
C GLY A 7 11.58 -4.79 27.05
N ARG A 8 10.56 -4.81 27.91
CA ARG A 8 9.93 -6.05 28.41
C ARG A 8 8.84 -6.60 27.50
N LEU A 9 8.39 -5.81 26.52
CA LEU A 9 7.36 -6.18 25.57
C LEU A 9 7.81 -5.81 24.16
N LYS A 10 8.01 -6.82 23.32
CA LYS A 10 8.31 -6.69 21.88
C LYS A 10 7.17 -7.33 21.08
N ILE A 11 6.99 -6.88 19.85
CA ILE A 11 6.05 -7.50 18.91
C ILE A 11 6.49 -8.94 18.65
N LYS A 12 5.55 -9.89 18.70
CA LYS A 12 5.79 -11.28 18.35
C LYS A 12 5.54 -11.47 16.85
N VAL A 13 6.61 -11.54 16.06
CA VAL A 13 6.54 -11.78 14.61
C VAL A 13 5.93 -13.14 14.25
N GLU A 14 5.93 -14.09 15.19
CA GLU A 14 5.26 -15.39 15.07
C GLU A 14 3.73 -15.29 14.91
N GLN A 15 3.15 -14.12 15.18
CA GLN A 15 1.71 -13.86 14.99
C GLN A 15 1.38 -13.33 13.59
N CYS A 16 2.37 -13.18 12.71
CA CYS A 16 2.13 -12.87 11.31
C CYS A 16 1.41 -14.02 10.60
N ARG A 17 0.66 -13.69 9.53
CA ARG A 17 0.00 -14.70 8.70
C ARG A 17 1.05 -15.57 8.00
N ASP A 18 0.81 -16.87 7.88
CA ASP A 18 1.78 -17.84 7.33
C ASP A 18 2.23 -17.54 5.89
N ASP A 19 1.44 -16.81 5.13
CA ASP A 19 1.75 -16.40 3.76
C ASP A 19 2.51 -15.06 3.67
N THR A 20 2.86 -14.46 4.81
CA THR A 20 3.63 -13.22 4.85
C THR A 20 5.06 -13.54 4.38
N PRO A 21 5.58 -12.86 3.34
CA PRO A 21 6.95 -13.05 2.90
C PRO A 21 7.97 -12.79 4.02
N GLU A 22 8.97 -13.65 4.14
CA GLU A 22 10.00 -13.56 5.19
C GLU A 22 10.69 -12.18 5.23
N ALA A 23 10.96 -11.58 4.07
CA ALA A 23 11.57 -10.26 3.99
C ALA A 23 10.71 -9.15 4.61
N ILE A 24 9.38 -9.29 4.61
CA ILE A 24 8.47 -8.33 5.28
C ILE A 24 8.48 -8.57 6.78
N ILE A 25 8.54 -9.83 7.21
CA ILE A 25 8.68 -10.18 8.62
C ILE A 25 10.00 -9.59 9.17
N GLU A 26 11.08 -9.71 8.41
CA GLU A 26 12.39 -9.15 8.77
C GLU A 26 12.35 -7.61 8.77
N LEU A 27 11.71 -6.99 7.78
CA LEU A 27 11.51 -5.53 7.76
C LEU A 27 10.74 -5.05 9.00
N ILE A 28 9.67 -5.74 9.41
CA ILE A 28 8.92 -5.44 10.63
C ILE A 28 9.84 -5.54 11.85
N ARG A 29 10.69 -6.55 11.93
CA ARG A 29 11.64 -6.73 13.04
C ARG A 29 12.63 -5.57 13.12
N GLN A 30 13.19 -5.14 12.00
CA GLN A 30 14.14 -4.02 11.94
C GLN A 30 13.49 -2.69 12.33
N CYS A 31 12.30 -2.40 11.79
CA CYS A 31 11.55 -1.18 12.10
C CYS A 31 11.09 -1.09 13.56
N THR A 32 10.97 -2.22 14.26
CA THR A 32 10.43 -2.29 15.63
C THR A 32 11.52 -2.46 16.69
N GLU A 33 12.78 -2.22 16.33
CA GLU A 33 13.89 -2.29 17.28
C GLU A 33 13.80 -1.20 18.35
N PHE A 34 14.21 -1.52 19.58
CA PHE A 34 14.11 -0.57 20.70
C PHE A 34 15.05 0.61 20.54
N ASP A 35 16.27 0.33 20.07
CA ASP A 35 17.23 1.36 19.70
C ASP A 35 16.78 2.04 18.40
N ARG A 36 16.71 3.36 18.43
CA ARG A 36 16.29 4.17 17.28
C ARG A 36 17.30 4.07 16.15
N GLU A 37 18.58 4.04 16.47
CA GLU A 37 19.66 4.08 15.48
C GLU A 37 19.80 2.76 14.71
N GLN A 38 19.19 1.69 15.22
CA GLN A 38 19.12 0.39 14.53
C GLN A 38 17.95 0.29 13.54
N ARG A 39 17.04 1.27 13.54
CA ARG A 39 15.88 1.24 12.64
C ARG A 39 16.30 1.73 11.26
N PRO A 40 15.83 1.06 10.18
CA PRO A 40 16.14 1.47 8.83
C PRO A 40 15.49 2.82 8.52
N ASN A 41 16.13 3.58 7.64
CA ASN A 41 15.54 4.82 7.13
C ASN A 41 14.43 4.51 6.11
N PHE A 42 13.40 5.37 6.06
CA PHE A 42 12.33 5.24 5.07
C PHE A 42 12.87 5.17 3.63
N SER A 43 13.81 6.05 3.31
CA SER A 43 14.51 6.04 2.03
C SER A 43 16.01 5.85 2.28
N PRO A 44 16.70 4.95 1.57
CA PRO A 44 16.20 4.06 0.50
C PRO A 44 15.70 2.67 1.00
N GLU A 45 16.03 2.29 2.24
CA GLU A 45 15.99 0.89 2.69
C GLU A 45 14.57 0.30 2.74
N ILE A 46 13.64 1.00 3.39
CA ILE A 46 12.24 0.54 3.51
C ILE A 46 11.57 0.58 2.13
N ASP A 47 11.72 1.68 1.39
CA ASP A 47 11.11 1.88 0.07
C ASP A 47 11.56 0.81 -0.94
N ASP A 48 12.85 0.50 -1.02
CA ASP A 48 13.38 -0.50 -1.94
C ASP A 48 12.87 -1.90 -1.60
N THR A 49 12.70 -2.20 -0.31
CA THR A 49 12.15 -3.47 0.15
C THR A 49 10.69 -3.59 -0.24
N LEU A 50 9.88 -2.57 0.04
CA LEU A 50 8.44 -2.56 -0.29
C LEU A 50 8.19 -2.58 -1.81
N SER A 51 8.98 -1.85 -2.59
CA SER A 51 8.84 -1.76 -4.05
C SER A 51 9.03 -3.11 -4.73
N LYS A 52 9.89 -3.99 -4.19
CA LYS A 52 10.06 -5.37 -4.68
C LYS A 52 8.79 -6.21 -4.55
N PHE A 53 7.98 -5.93 -3.53
CA PHE A 53 6.74 -6.66 -3.28
C PHE A 53 5.52 -6.07 -4.01
N GLU A 54 5.60 -4.85 -4.53
CA GLU A 54 4.50 -4.23 -5.28
C GLU A 54 4.06 -5.08 -6.49
N PHE A 55 5.01 -5.77 -7.12
CA PHE A 55 4.74 -6.66 -8.25
C PHE A 55 4.30 -8.07 -7.85
N ILE A 56 4.60 -8.48 -6.61
CA ILE A 56 4.37 -9.84 -6.12
C ILE A 56 3.00 -9.95 -5.46
N PHE A 57 2.55 -8.91 -4.75
CA PHE A 57 1.23 -8.93 -4.15
C PHE A 57 0.15 -8.78 -5.23
N PRO A 58 -0.89 -9.64 -5.18
CA PRO A 58 -2.04 -9.46 -6.05
C PRO A 58 -2.70 -8.14 -5.66
N ARG A 59 -2.38 -7.08 -6.38
CA ARG A 59 -3.13 -5.82 -6.31
C ARG A 59 -4.57 -6.17 -6.56
N LEU A 60 -5.48 -5.58 -5.78
CA LEU A 60 -6.91 -5.74 -5.98
C LEU A 60 -7.25 -5.43 -7.44
N GLN A 61 -7.37 -6.47 -8.25
CA GLN A 61 -7.87 -6.35 -9.60
C GLN A 61 -9.36 -6.13 -9.42
N ARG A 62 -9.89 -5.05 -10.00
CA ARG A 62 -11.35 -4.90 -10.08
C ARG A 62 -11.85 -6.17 -10.76
N SER A 63 -12.88 -6.80 -10.19
CA SER A 63 -13.52 -7.96 -10.82
C SER A 63 -13.83 -7.58 -12.27
N GLN A 64 -13.51 -8.46 -13.23
CA GLN A 64 -13.86 -8.27 -14.63
C GLN A 64 -15.38 -8.32 -14.89
N SER A 65 -16.20 -8.34 -13.83
CA SER A 65 -17.62 -8.04 -13.94
C SER A 65 -17.78 -6.75 -14.73
N GLU A 66 -18.68 -6.75 -15.71
CA GLU A 66 -19.02 -5.53 -16.43
C GLU A 66 -19.31 -4.43 -15.41
N PRO A 67 -18.61 -3.28 -15.49
CA PRO A 67 -18.92 -2.17 -14.60
C PRO A 67 -20.38 -1.81 -14.86
N CYS A 68 -21.20 -1.84 -13.81
CA CYS A 68 -22.60 -1.50 -13.93
C CYS A 68 -22.69 -0.04 -14.42
N LEU A 69 -22.98 0.15 -15.71
CA LEU A 69 -23.23 1.45 -16.31
C LEU A 69 -24.64 1.90 -15.92
N ILE A 70 -24.88 2.12 -14.63
CA ILE A 70 -26.05 2.87 -14.19
C ILE A 70 -25.78 4.33 -14.56
N ARG A 71 -25.99 4.66 -15.84
CA ARG A 71 -26.16 6.04 -16.28
C ARG A 71 -27.60 6.38 -15.99
N ASN A 72 -27.89 6.87 -14.78
CA ASN A 72 -29.16 7.53 -14.54
C ASN A 72 -29.10 8.90 -15.22
N PRO A 73 -29.89 9.17 -16.27
CA PRO A 73 -29.93 10.49 -16.90
C PRO A 73 -30.48 11.58 -15.96
N GLN A 74 -31.00 11.22 -14.78
CA GLN A 74 -31.42 12.18 -13.75
C GLN A 74 -30.29 12.60 -12.80
N ASP A 75 -29.18 11.87 -12.74
CA ASP A 75 -28.04 12.24 -11.89
C ASP A 75 -27.17 13.36 -12.50
N ASP A 76 -27.27 13.62 -13.81
CA ASP A 76 -26.60 14.76 -14.45
C ASP A 76 -27.20 16.12 -14.05
N LEU A 77 -28.46 16.16 -13.60
CA LEU A 77 -29.09 17.39 -13.11
C LEU A 77 -28.88 17.59 -11.59
N LEU A 78 -28.78 16.51 -10.83
CA LEU A 78 -28.53 16.56 -9.38
C LEU A 78 -27.04 16.55 -9.01
N GLY A 79 -26.17 16.15 -9.94
CA GLY A 79 -24.71 16.16 -9.81
C GLY A 79 -24.08 17.56 -9.72
N LEU A 80 -24.85 18.62 -9.93
CA LEU A 80 -24.45 20.01 -9.67
C LEU A 80 -24.77 20.47 -8.23
N SER A 81 -25.52 19.71 -7.42
CA SER A 81 -25.99 20.19 -6.11
C SER A 81 -25.64 19.32 -4.90
N MET A 82 -24.99 18.17 -5.06
CA MET A 82 -24.53 17.39 -3.91
C MET A 82 -23.02 17.20 -3.94
N ASN A 83 -22.34 18.19 -3.39
CA ASN A 83 -21.00 18.07 -2.83
C ASN A 83 -21.00 17.01 -1.71
N PHE A 84 -20.87 15.73 -2.06
CA PHE A 84 -20.19 14.77 -1.19
C PHE A 84 -18.90 14.37 -1.90
N GLY A 85 -17.84 15.06 -1.52
CA GLY A 85 -16.52 15.01 -2.13
C GLY A 85 -15.88 13.63 -2.03
N VAL A 86 -16.17 12.76 -2.99
CA VAL A 86 -15.30 11.62 -3.28
C VAL A 86 -14.03 12.20 -3.91
N PRO A 87 -12.85 12.01 -3.30
CA PRO A 87 -11.62 12.63 -3.79
C PRO A 87 -11.29 12.06 -5.17
N LYS A 88 -11.42 12.91 -6.20
CA LYS A 88 -10.95 12.66 -7.55
C LYS A 88 -9.48 13.07 -7.63
N THR A 89 -8.52 12.15 -7.48
CA THR A 89 -7.12 12.42 -7.82
C THR A 89 -6.27 11.13 -7.87
N PRO A 90 -5.19 11.08 -8.67
CA PRO A 90 -5.08 11.40 -10.09
C PRO A 90 -4.50 10.21 -10.90
N LEU A 91 -4.56 10.25 -12.24
CA LEU A 91 -3.85 9.31 -13.11
C LEU A 91 -2.34 9.47 -12.92
N SER A 92 -1.69 8.48 -12.31
CA SER A 92 -0.23 8.40 -12.26
C SER A 92 0.31 8.06 -13.65
N ASN A 93 0.97 9.03 -14.29
CA ASN A 93 1.71 8.87 -15.54
C ASN A 93 2.97 8.03 -15.29
N HIS A 94 2.87 6.70 -15.23
CA HIS A 94 4.05 5.84 -15.26
C HIS A 94 4.43 5.49 -16.71
N ARG A 95 5.40 6.25 -17.21
CA ARG A 95 6.27 6.08 -18.40
C ARG A 95 5.93 4.97 -19.39
N ARG A 96 5.59 5.38 -20.63
CA ARG A 96 5.71 4.57 -21.84
C ARG A 96 7.18 4.25 -22.11
N PHE A 97 7.54 2.99 -22.11
CA PHE A 97 8.65 2.47 -22.91
C PHE A 97 8.15 1.21 -23.59
N ASN A 98 8.02 1.29 -24.91
CA ASN A 98 8.36 0.24 -25.85
C ASN A 98 8.58 0.95 -27.18
N ALA A 99 9.85 1.14 -27.51
CA ALA A 99 10.28 1.48 -28.85
C ALA A 99 10.06 0.23 -29.70
N GLU A 100 9.07 0.26 -30.58
CA GLU A 100 8.95 -0.75 -31.63
C GLU A 100 9.96 -0.42 -32.73
N VAL A 101 10.85 -1.37 -32.90
CA VAL A 101 11.70 -1.62 -34.06
C VAL A 101 10.80 -1.72 -35.30
N THR A 102 11.05 -0.91 -36.32
CA THR A 102 11.33 -1.29 -37.74
C THR A 102 11.58 -0.03 -38.55
#